data_AF-A0A2V5K6M9-F1
#
_entry.id   AF-A0A2V5K6M9-F1
#
_cell.length_a   1.000
_cell.length_b   1.000
_cell.length_c   1.000
_cell.angle_alpha   90.00
_cell.angle_beta   90.00
_cell.angle_gamma   90.00
#
_symmetry.space_group_name_H-M   'P 1'
#
loop_
_entity.id
_entity.type
_entity.pdbx_description
1 polymer ?
#
loop_
_entity_poly.entity_id
_entity_poly.type
_entity_poly.pdbx_seq_one_letter_code
_entity_poly.pdbx_strand_id
1 'polypeptide(L)'
;MNKTQIPLHKRIAAVFMHAADLRRSAEWYGELLGWPVAEERLNRGPVYRFELPGTALVLDNGSFDEPDPGKRAAPQPLVMLACDDIDAAYDYIRTKAEPLSEPVRGPGTAFFDFRAPDGRVYRVGRPEDGDDGKPAPDSASPVRPRIGGVFINVRDMKASAAWISELLDVPLRAEETDDSIYVIPNVRGADLMLDDNRARRGETFEIPLMFDCTDIDAAYAHAASRGMSVFQPIERHGDVSFFTLRDPDGNLVMVCQSTEGEIDGYTLVQLPVTDLRRAVAFYTEVLGFVPEHPERPVAEHAFLRTRSGGGPGLHLLEVAESEFKTGHWSHGGKPVHGLELHSRDIRSLHKRLLKAGARIEAEPYFVEPCGRYVKFYDPDGHLLCVNQGM
;
A
#
# COMPACT_ATOMS: atom_id res chain seq x y z
N MET A 1 24.73 9.91 -16.76
CA MET A 1 23.52 10.74 -16.87
C MET A 1 22.65 10.39 -15.67
N ASN A 2 22.30 11.34 -14.81
CA ASN A 2 21.37 11.08 -13.71
C ASN A 2 20.01 10.72 -14.32
N LYS A 3 19.54 9.47 -14.18
CA LYS A 3 18.11 9.18 -14.40
C LYS A 3 17.33 10.04 -13.40
N THR A 4 16.46 10.90 -13.92
CA THR A 4 15.53 11.69 -13.12
C THR A 4 14.66 10.72 -12.33
N GLN A 5 14.64 10.87 -11.00
CA GLN A 5 13.75 10.11 -10.13
C GLN A 5 12.30 10.35 -10.60
N ILE A 6 11.51 9.29 -10.78
CA ILE A 6 10.10 9.46 -11.19
C ILE A 6 9.30 10.05 -10.02
N PRO A 7 8.36 10.99 -10.27
CA PRO A 7 7.60 11.65 -9.22
C PRO A 7 6.38 10.85 -8.73
N LEU A 8 6.30 9.56 -9.05
CA LEU A 8 5.24 8.65 -8.61
C LEU A 8 5.81 7.60 -7.66
N HIS A 9 5.05 7.26 -6.62
CA HIS A 9 5.35 6.11 -5.79
C HIS A 9 4.85 4.84 -6.48
N LYS A 10 5.60 3.76 -6.34
CA LYS A 10 5.16 2.40 -6.71
C LYS A 10 4.18 1.90 -5.64
N ARG A 11 3.00 2.51 -5.57
CA ARG A 11 1.97 2.24 -4.55
C ARG A 11 0.57 2.54 -5.08
N ILE A 12 -0.35 1.59 -4.87
CA ILE A 12 -1.78 1.85 -5.01
C ILE A 12 -2.29 2.43 -3.70
N ALA A 13 -2.53 3.75 -3.68
CA ALA A 13 -3.01 4.46 -2.50
C ALA A 13 -4.49 4.19 -2.24
N ALA A 14 -5.29 4.08 -3.32
CA ALA A 14 -6.71 3.80 -3.21
C ALA A 14 -7.27 3.10 -4.45
N VAL A 15 -8.38 2.39 -4.25
CA VAL A 15 -9.28 1.92 -5.31
C VAL A 15 -10.61 2.63 -5.14
N PHE A 16 -11.21 3.04 -6.24
CA PHE A 16 -12.49 3.75 -6.24
C PHE A 16 -13.63 2.82 -6.67
N MET A 17 -14.76 2.93 -5.99
CA MET A 17 -16.01 2.25 -6.31
C MET A 17 -17.14 3.27 -6.42
N HIS A 18 -17.99 3.13 -7.42
CA HIS A 18 -19.15 4.01 -7.56
C HIS A 18 -20.14 3.74 -6.44
N ALA A 19 -20.65 4.78 -5.78
CA ALA A 19 -21.65 4.65 -4.74
C ALA A 19 -22.68 5.78 -4.84
N ALA A 20 -23.84 5.52 -5.44
CA ALA A 20 -24.89 6.52 -5.57
C ALA A 20 -25.42 6.96 -4.19
N ASP A 21 -25.42 6.04 -3.23
CA ASP A 21 -25.73 6.29 -1.82
C ASP A 21 -24.54 5.89 -0.96
N LEU A 22 -23.73 6.88 -0.56
CA LEU A 22 -22.51 6.66 0.24
C LEU A 22 -22.80 5.94 1.56
N ARG A 23 -23.94 6.20 2.20
CA ARG A 23 -24.27 5.57 3.47
C ARG A 23 -24.55 4.09 3.25
N ARG A 24 -25.46 3.79 2.32
CA ARG A 24 -25.84 2.40 2.01
C ARG A 24 -24.62 1.56 1.61
N SER A 25 -23.73 2.12 0.81
CA SER A 25 -22.54 1.41 0.34
C SER A 25 -21.49 1.29 1.45
N ALA A 26 -21.30 2.34 2.28
CA ALA A 26 -20.44 2.24 3.46
C ALA A 26 -20.95 1.19 4.46
N GLU A 27 -22.25 1.11 4.70
CA GLU A 27 -22.84 0.07 5.55
C GLU A 27 -22.59 -1.32 4.96
N TRP A 28 -22.79 -1.50 3.64
CA TRP A 28 -22.55 -2.79 2.97
C TRP A 28 -21.10 -3.26 3.08
N TYR A 29 -20.13 -2.40 2.74
CA TYR A 29 -18.71 -2.72 2.86
C TYR A 29 -18.28 -2.87 4.33
N GLY A 30 -18.84 -2.07 5.23
CA GLY A 30 -18.60 -2.18 6.66
C GLY A 30 -19.07 -3.51 7.23
N GLU A 31 -20.22 -4.02 6.80
CA GLU A 31 -20.72 -5.34 7.18
C GLU A 31 -19.89 -6.49 6.61
N LEU A 32 -19.44 -6.37 5.35
CA LEU A 32 -18.59 -7.37 4.70
C LEU A 32 -17.25 -7.51 5.42
N LEU A 33 -16.59 -6.37 5.67
CA LEU A 33 -15.24 -6.32 6.25
C LEU A 33 -15.26 -6.36 7.79
N GLY A 34 -16.44 -6.22 8.40
CA GLY A 34 -16.59 -5.91 9.82
C GLY A 34 -15.84 -4.62 10.22
N TRP A 35 -15.81 -3.64 9.32
CA TRP A 35 -15.21 -2.33 9.55
C TRP A 35 -16.30 -1.32 9.95
N PRO A 36 -16.29 -0.78 11.18
CA PRO A 36 -17.32 0.15 11.63
C PRO A 36 -17.38 1.39 10.73
N VAL A 37 -18.60 1.77 10.36
CA VAL A 37 -18.83 3.00 9.60
C VAL A 37 -18.62 4.20 10.52
N ALA A 38 -17.77 5.11 10.07
CA ALA A 38 -17.48 6.37 10.75
C ALA A 38 -18.57 7.39 10.42
N GLU A 39 -19.59 7.47 11.27
CA GLU A 39 -20.75 8.35 11.10
C GLU A 39 -20.37 9.81 10.85
N GLU A 40 -19.31 10.30 11.49
CA GLU A 40 -18.82 11.67 11.33
C GLU A 40 -18.25 11.95 9.94
N ARG A 41 -17.89 10.91 9.16
CA ARG A 41 -17.37 11.05 7.78
C ARG A 41 -18.49 10.99 6.75
N LEU A 42 -19.63 10.40 7.08
CA LEU A 42 -20.80 10.38 6.21
C LEU A 42 -21.29 11.82 6.00
N ASN A 43 -21.65 12.15 4.74
CA ASN A 43 -22.14 13.46 4.31
C ASN A 43 -21.13 14.64 4.37
N ARG A 44 -19.82 14.39 4.54
CA ARG A 44 -18.80 15.46 4.49
C ARG A 44 -18.33 15.84 3.10
N GLY A 45 -18.83 15.17 2.07
CA GLY A 45 -18.44 15.39 0.71
C GLY A 45 -18.93 14.28 -0.21
N PRO A 46 -18.48 14.28 -1.47
CA PRO A 46 -18.87 13.31 -2.49
C PRO A 46 -18.26 11.91 -2.29
N VAL A 47 -17.36 11.75 -1.31
CA VAL A 47 -16.65 10.49 -1.08
C VAL A 47 -16.74 10.03 0.37
N TYR A 48 -16.77 8.70 0.55
CA TYR A 48 -16.53 8.04 1.83
C TYR A 48 -15.34 7.09 1.68
N ARG A 49 -14.38 7.15 2.60
CA ARG A 49 -13.11 6.42 2.51
C ARG A 49 -12.93 5.45 3.68
N PHE A 50 -12.63 4.20 3.37
CA PHE A 50 -12.12 3.21 4.32
C PHE A 50 -10.59 3.21 4.29
N GLU A 51 -9.95 3.51 5.43
CA GLU A 51 -8.49 3.47 5.59
C GLU A 51 -8.01 2.04 5.85
N LEU A 52 -8.24 1.15 4.88
CA LEU A 52 -7.77 -0.24 4.97
C LEU A 52 -6.23 -0.27 4.96
N PRO A 53 -5.57 -1.24 5.62
CA PRO A 53 -4.12 -1.34 5.63
C PRO A 53 -3.53 -1.43 4.21
N GLY A 54 -2.60 -0.53 3.90
CA GLY A 54 -1.87 -0.48 2.63
C GLY A 54 -2.58 0.31 1.51
N THR A 55 -3.82 -0.05 1.19
CA THR A 55 -4.62 0.55 0.10
C THR A 55 -6.03 0.82 0.54
N ALA A 56 -6.47 2.08 0.43
CA ALA A 56 -7.81 2.47 0.83
C ALA A 56 -8.89 2.06 -0.18
N LEU A 57 -10.12 1.91 0.30
CA LEU A 57 -11.33 1.83 -0.51
C LEU A 57 -12.03 3.19 -0.47
N VAL A 58 -12.24 3.81 -1.63
CA VAL A 58 -12.96 5.08 -1.77
C VAL A 58 -14.29 4.83 -2.47
N LEU A 59 -15.38 5.06 -1.75
CA LEU A 59 -16.72 5.13 -2.31
C LEU A 59 -16.96 6.55 -2.81
N ASP A 60 -17.33 6.71 -4.08
CA ASP A 60 -17.51 8.01 -4.73
C ASP A 60 -18.89 8.09 -5.37
N ASN A 61 -19.66 9.12 -5.01
CA ASN A 61 -20.98 9.37 -5.57
C ASN A 61 -20.95 10.18 -6.88
N GLY A 62 -19.78 10.61 -7.33
CA GLY A 62 -19.58 11.37 -8.56
C GLY A 62 -20.01 12.83 -8.48
N SER A 63 -20.40 13.34 -7.30
CA SER A 63 -20.91 14.70 -7.16
C SER A 63 -19.82 15.78 -7.00
N PHE A 64 -18.54 15.44 -7.24
CA PHE A 64 -17.48 16.45 -7.41
C PHE A 64 -17.71 17.30 -8.67
N ASP A 65 -18.40 16.75 -9.66
CA ASP A 65 -18.84 17.49 -10.84
C ASP A 65 -20.14 18.22 -10.49
N GLU A 66 -20.18 19.55 -10.61
CA GLU A 66 -21.46 20.27 -10.56
C GLU A 66 -22.43 19.63 -11.57
N PRO A 67 -23.71 19.41 -11.21
CA PRO A 67 -24.71 18.90 -12.14
C PRO A 67 -24.98 19.96 -13.21
N ASP A 68 -24.16 19.96 -14.27
CA ASP A 68 -24.40 20.69 -15.50
C ASP A 68 -25.27 19.81 -16.41
N PRO A 69 -26.55 20.14 -16.61
CA PRO A 69 -27.47 19.37 -17.45
C PRO A 69 -27.06 19.48 -18.93
N GLY A 70 -26.05 18.72 -19.30
CA GLY A 70 -25.40 18.75 -20.61
C GLY A 70 -24.00 18.16 -20.63
N LYS A 71 -23.31 18.11 -19.49
CA LYS A 71 -22.02 17.40 -19.36
C LYS A 71 -22.25 15.92 -19.04
N ARG A 72 -21.53 15.07 -19.75
CA ARG A 72 -21.37 13.65 -19.39
C ARG A 72 -20.62 13.62 -18.04
N ALA A 73 -21.12 12.85 -17.07
CA ALA A 73 -20.44 12.68 -15.77
C ALA A 73 -18.94 12.38 -16.00
N ALA A 74 -18.05 13.02 -15.23
CA ALA A 74 -16.63 12.74 -15.38
C ALA A 74 -16.40 11.25 -15.08
N PRO A 75 -15.56 10.57 -15.88
CA PRO A 75 -15.31 9.16 -15.65
C PRO A 75 -14.57 9.01 -14.32
N GLN A 76 -15.17 8.25 -13.40
CA GLN A 76 -14.60 7.98 -12.09
C GLN A 76 -13.22 7.31 -12.23
N PRO A 77 -12.21 7.74 -11.45
CA PRO A 77 -10.92 7.05 -11.44
C PRO A 77 -11.10 5.60 -10.98
N LEU A 78 -10.25 4.68 -11.44
CA LEU A 78 -10.21 3.29 -10.95
C LEU A 78 -9.28 3.17 -9.74
N VAL A 79 -8.08 3.72 -9.85
CA VAL A 79 -7.03 3.69 -8.82
C VAL A 79 -6.46 5.07 -8.57
N MET A 80 -5.88 5.25 -7.38
CA MET A 80 -5.03 6.38 -7.03
C MET A 80 -3.56 5.94 -6.92
N LEU A 81 -2.69 6.55 -7.71
CA LEU A 81 -1.24 6.47 -7.58
C LEU A 81 -0.75 7.56 -6.63
N ALA A 82 0.09 7.19 -5.66
CA ALA A 82 0.64 8.15 -4.70
C ALA A 82 1.78 8.99 -5.29
N CYS A 83 1.88 10.25 -4.87
CA CYS A 83 3.03 11.12 -5.11
C CYS A 83 3.30 12.01 -3.89
N ASP A 84 4.54 12.47 -3.70
CA ASP A 84 4.85 13.51 -2.72
C ASP A 84 4.74 14.92 -3.34
N ASP A 85 5.04 15.07 -4.64
CA ASP A 85 5.00 16.34 -5.36
C ASP A 85 4.00 16.26 -6.51
N ILE A 86 2.85 16.93 -6.32
CA ILE A 86 1.75 16.89 -7.30
C ILE A 86 2.11 17.61 -8.60
N ASP A 87 2.96 18.63 -8.55
CA ASP A 87 3.33 19.43 -9.73
C ASP A 87 4.33 18.64 -10.58
N ALA A 88 5.34 18.06 -9.94
CA ALA A 88 6.27 17.16 -10.62
C ALA A 88 5.54 15.95 -11.22
N ALA A 89 4.59 15.37 -10.49
CA ALA A 89 3.79 14.26 -10.98
C ALA A 89 2.92 14.64 -12.18
N TYR A 90 2.31 15.82 -12.15
CA TYR A 90 1.53 16.35 -13.28
C TYR A 90 2.38 16.51 -14.54
N ASP A 91 3.54 17.15 -14.42
CA ASP A 91 4.48 17.32 -15.53
C ASP A 91 4.96 15.98 -16.09
N TYR A 92 5.20 14.99 -15.22
CA TYR A 92 5.56 13.64 -15.64
C TYR A 92 4.42 12.95 -16.39
N ILE A 93 3.19 12.99 -15.87
CA ILE A 93 2.03 12.36 -16.53
C ILE A 93 1.78 12.99 -17.91
N ARG A 94 1.97 14.30 -18.08
CA ARG A 94 1.88 14.96 -19.40
C ARG A 94 2.81 14.38 -20.46
N THR A 95 3.89 13.69 -20.06
CA THR A 95 4.79 13.00 -20.99
C THR A 95 4.37 11.57 -21.32
N LYS A 96 3.41 11.00 -20.58
CA LYS A 96 3.03 9.57 -20.62
C LYS A 96 1.57 9.32 -20.99
N ALA A 97 0.68 10.27 -20.70
CA ALA A 97 -0.76 10.14 -20.85
C ALA A 97 -1.44 11.52 -20.94
N GLU A 98 -2.77 11.54 -21.08
CA GLU A 98 -3.59 12.76 -21.18
C GLU A 98 -4.18 13.12 -19.80
N PRO A 99 -3.72 14.20 -19.13
CA PRO A 99 -4.42 14.71 -17.95
C PRO A 99 -5.81 15.23 -18.33
N LEU A 100 -6.79 14.97 -17.48
CA LEU A 100 -8.18 15.42 -17.65
C LEU A 100 -8.45 16.78 -17.01
N SER A 101 -7.59 17.19 -16.07
CA SER A 101 -7.67 18.48 -15.38
C SER A 101 -6.30 18.89 -14.86
N GLU A 102 -6.14 20.20 -14.63
CA GLU A 102 -5.04 20.73 -13.81
C GLU A 102 -5.19 20.23 -12.36
N PRO A 103 -4.10 20.13 -11.57
CA PRO A 103 -4.19 19.64 -10.21
C PRO A 103 -5.14 20.46 -9.32
N VAL A 104 -6.08 19.75 -8.68
CA VAL A 104 -6.95 20.28 -7.65
C VAL A 104 -6.18 20.29 -6.33
N ARG A 105 -6.28 21.38 -5.57
CA ARG A 105 -5.59 21.57 -4.29
C ARG A 105 -6.56 22.01 -3.20
N GLY A 106 -6.47 21.35 -2.05
CA GLY A 106 -7.22 21.68 -0.83
C GLY A 106 -6.33 21.50 0.41
N PRO A 107 -6.86 21.82 1.61
CA PRO A 107 -6.13 21.58 2.86
C PRO A 107 -5.81 20.09 3.02
N GLY A 108 -4.53 19.73 2.94
CA GLY A 108 -4.06 18.35 3.07
C GLY A 108 -4.30 17.45 1.84
N THR A 109 -4.91 17.97 0.77
CA THR A 109 -5.27 17.19 -0.42
C THR A 109 -4.74 17.84 -1.69
N ALA A 110 -4.16 17.03 -2.58
CA ALA A 110 -3.81 17.46 -3.91
C ALA A 110 -3.91 16.27 -4.88
N PHE A 111 -4.66 16.42 -5.96
CA PHE A 111 -4.84 15.35 -6.93
C PHE A 111 -5.15 15.87 -8.34
N PHE A 112 -4.95 15.04 -9.34
CA PHE A 112 -5.50 15.20 -10.69
C PHE A 112 -5.82 13.84 -11.29
N ASP A 113 -6.73 13.84 -12.26
CA ASP A 113 -7.12 12.65 -13.00
C ASP A 113 -6.51 12.68 -14.41
N PHE A 114 -6.17 11.50 -14.94
CA PHE A 114 -5.65 11.34 -16.30
C PHE A 114 -6.24 10.09 -16.95
N ARG A 115 -6.27 10.09 -18.28
CA ARG A 115 -6.77 8.97 -19.08
C ARG A 115 -5.61 8.07 -19.50
N ALA A 116 -5.67 6.80 -19.09
CA ALA A 116 -4.78 5.75 -19.55
C ALA A 116 -5.07 5.38 -21.02
N PRO A 117 -4.13 4.75 -21.75
CA PRO A 117 -4.31 4.39 -23.17
C PRO A 117 -5.50 3.48 -23.46
N ASP A 118 -5.94 2.68 -22.48
CA ASP A 118 -7.12 1.82 -22.56
C ASP A 118 -8.45 2.58 -22.34
N GLY A 119 -8.37 3.90 -22.12
CA GLY A 119 -9.50 4.78 -21.90
C GLY A 119 -9.91 4.91 -20.42
N ARG A 120 -9.32 4.14 -19.51
CA ARG A 120 -9.61 4.24 -18.07
C ARG A 120 -9.08 5.53 -17.49
N VAL A 121 -9.69 5.96 -16.39
CA VAL A 121 -9.23 7.12 -15.65
C VAL A 121 -8.48 6.65 -14.42
N TYR A 122 -7.30 7.19 -14.20
CA TYR A 122 -6.53 7.02 -12.96
C TYR A 122 -6.37 8.38 -12.30
N ARG A 123 -6.26 8.36 -10.97
CA ARG A 123 -5.94 9.52 -10.17
C ARG A 123 -4.47 9.47 -9.77
N VAL A 124 -3.81 10.61 -9.80
CA VAL A 124 -2.58 10.82 -9.04
C VAL A 124 -2.91 11.75 -7.89
N GLY A 125 -2.40 11.48 -6.68
CA GLY A 125 -2.50 12.46 -5.62
C GLY A 125 -1.63 12.20 -4.41
N ARG A 126 -1.61 13.19 -3.53
CA ARG A 126 -0.96 13.05 -2.23
C ARG A 126 -1.85 12.21 -1.32
N PRO A 127 -1.32 11.10 -0.76
CA PRO A 127 -2.00 10.43 0.34
C PRO A 127 -2.19 11.42 1.49
N GLU A 128 -3.36 11.42 2.15
CA GLU A 128 -3.59 12.26 3.33
C GLU A 128 -2.63 11.85 4.47
N ASP A 129 -2.24 12.78 5.34
CA ASP A 129 -1.39 12.46 6.49
C ASP A 129 -2.05 11.36 7.34
N GLY A 130 -1.44 10.18 7.42
CA GLY A 130 -2.00 9.00 8.10
C GLY A 130 -2.53 7.89 7.17
N ASP A 131 -2.32 8.00 5.85
CA ASP A 131 -2.70 6.98 4.84
C ASP A 131 -1.93 5.65 4.93
N ASP A 132 -1.15 5.46 5.99
CA ASP A 132 -0.34 4.26 6.21
C ASP A 132 -1.07 3.21 7.07
N GLY A 133 -2.41 3.18 6.96
CA GLY A 133 -3.27 2.16 7.55
C GLY A 133 -3.49 2.39 9.04
N LYS A 134 -4.71 2.75 9.42
CA LYS A 134 -5.13 2.49 10.81
C LYS A 134 -5.08 0.97 11.02
N PRO A 135 -4.63 0.48 12.19
CA PRO A 135 -4.75 -0.94 12.48
C PRO A 135 -6.19 -1.35 12.25
N ALA A 136 -6.37 -2.47 11.56
CA ALA A 136 -7.69 -3.02 11.32
C ALA A 136 -8.42 -3.13 12.66
N PRO A 137 -9.70 -2.77 12.74
CA PRO A 137 -10.48 -2.99 13.95
C PRO A 137 -10.46 -4.50 14.26
N ASP A 138 -10.43 -4.85 15.54
CA ASP A 138 -10.66 -6.22 15.98
C ASP A 138 -12.06 -6.64 15.51
N SER A 139 -12.09 -7.36 14.39
CA SER A 139 -13.30 -7.73 13.67
C SER A 139 -13.32 -9.25 13.53
N ALA A 140 -14.46 -9.85 13.88
CA ALA A 140 -14.70 -11.27 13.68
C ALA A 140 -15.11 -11.61 12.23
N SER A 141 -14.99 -10.67 11.28
CA SER A 141 -15.31 -10.98 9.88
C SER A 141 -14.32 -12.00 9.31
N PRO A 142 -14.80 -13.06 8.64
CA PRO A 142 -13.93 -13.98 7.90
C PRO A 142 -13.29 -13.33 6.67
N VAL A 143 -13.80 -12.16 6.22
CA VAL A 143 -13.19 -11.35 5.17
C VAL A 143 -12.28 -10.32 5.82
N ARG A 144 -11.00 -10.36 5.49
CA ARG A 144 -10.00 -9.45 6.03
C ARG A 144 -10.28 -8.03 5.51
N PRO A 145 -10.17 -7.00 6.36
CA PRO A 145 -10.30 -5.61 5.94
C PRO A 145 -9.03 -5.14 5.20
N ARG A 146 -8.66 -5.83 4.13
CA ARG A 146 -7.50 -5.56 3.28
C ARG A 146 -7.85 -5.87 1.83
N ILE A 147 -7.53 -4.94 0.92
CA ILE A 147 -7.54 -5.23 -0.51
C ILE A 147 -6.27 -6.02 -0.84
N GLY A 148 -6.45 -7.28 -1.22
CA GLY A 148 -5.34 -8.16 -1.60
C GLY A 148 -4.80 -7.84 -2.98
N GLY A 149 -5.71 -7.60 -3.93
CA GLY A 149 -5.37 -7.31 -5.32
C GLY A 149 -6.34 -6.34 -6.00
N VAL A 150 -5.83 -5.64 -7.00
CA VAL A 150 -6.55 -4.73 -7.88
C VAL A 150 -6.38 -5.21 -9.31
N PHE A 151 -7.49 -5.42 -10.00
CA PHE A 151 -7.48 -5.89 -11.38
C PHE A 151 -7.71 -4.75 -12.35
N ILE A 152 -6.84 -4.66 -13.36
CA ILE A 152 -7.08 -3.88 -14.57
C ILE A 152 -7.40 -4.88 -15.68
N ASN A 153 -8.65 -4.90 -16.13
CA ASN A 153 -9.06 -5.79 -17.22
C ASN A 153 -8.48 -5.30 -18.54
N VAL A 154 -7.62 -6.09 -19.19
CA VAL A 154 -6.93 -5.69 -20.43
C VAL A 154 -7.32 -6.57 -21.61
N ARG A 155 -7.22 -6.02 -22.82
CA ARG A 155 -7.37 -6.77 -24.08
C ARG A 155 -6.04 -7.09 -24.75
N ASP A 156 -5.03 -6.28 -24.46
CA ASP A 156 -3.66 -6.46 -24.94
C ASP A 156 -2.73 -6.44 -23.72
N MET A 157 -2.38 -7.64 -23.24
CA MET A 157 -1.53 -7.83 -22.06
C MET A 157 -0.15 -7.19 -22.26
N LYS A 158 0.46 -7.39 -23.44
CA LYS A 158 1.82 -6.92 -23.74
C LYS A 158 1.90 -5.40 -23.78
N ALA A 159 0.98 -4.75 -24.47
CA ALA A 159 0.93 -3.30 -24.54
C ALA A 159 0.66 -2.68 -23.16
N SER A 160 -0.27 -3.27 -22.40
CA SER A 160 -0.65 -2.76 -21.08
C SER A 160 0.46 -2.94 -20.05
N ALA A 161 1.13 -4.09 -20.04
CA ALA A 161 2.27 -4.38 -19.17
C ALA A 161 3.44 -3.44 -19.47
N ALA A 162 3.75 -3.23 -20.75
CA ALA A 162 4.81 -2.30 -21.16
C ALA A 162 4.51 -0.87 -20.70
N TRP A 163 3.28 -0.38 -20.93
CA TRP A 163 2.91 0.99 -20.57
C TRP A 163 2.90 1.22 -19.05
N ILE A 164 2.29 0.33 -18.25
CA ILE A 164 2.31 0.48 -16.78
C ILE A 164 3.73 0.35 -16.23
N SER A 165 4.54 -0.57 -16.78
CA SER A 165 5.93 -0.73 -16.34
C SER A 165 6.75 0.53 -16.59
N GLU A 166 6.54 1.17 -17.74
CA GLU A 166 7.17 2.45 -18.06
C GLU A 166 6.66 3.60 -17.17
N LEU A 167 5.34 3.65 -16.90
CA LEU A 167 4.72 4.67 -16.06
C LEU A 167 5.21 4.63 -14.61
N LEU A 168 5.41 3.42 -14.07
CA LEU A 168 5.83 3.22 -12.68
C LEU A 168 7.33 2.98 -12.50
N ASP A 169 8.11 2.99 -13.59
CA ASP A 169 9.55 2.64 -13.60
C ASP A 169 9.82 1.32 -12.85
N VAL A 170 9.07 0.28 -13.23
CA VAL A 170 9.23 -1.09 -12.73
C VAL A 170 9.71 -2.02 -13.85
N PRO A 171 10.43 -3.11 -13.52
CA PRO A 171 10.89 -4.04 -14.54
C PRO A 171 9.73 -4.69 -15.30
N LEU A 172 9.75 -4.60 -16.63
CA LEU A 172 8.89 -5.41 -17.47
C LEU A 172 9.43 -6.84 -17.52
N ARG A 173 8.61 -7.80 -17.12
CA ARG A 173 8.88 -9.24 -17.20
C ARG A 173 8.17 -9.81 -18.42
N ALA A 174 8.81 -9.67 -19.59
CA ALA A 174 8.16 -9.95 -20.87
C ALA A 174 7.66 -11.40 -20.97
N GLU A 175 8.34 -12.34 -20.33
CA GLU A 175 8.01 -13.76 -20.32
C GLU A 175 6.67 -14.06 -19.63
N GLU A 176 6.27 -13.26 -18.63
CA GLU A 176 5.00 -13.42 -17.89
C GLU A 176 3.82 -12.79 -18.66
N THR A 177 4.04 -12.07 -19.77
CA THR A 177 2.97 -11.40 -20.53
C THR A 177 2.15 -12.33 -21.43
N ASP A 178 2.54 -13.59 -21.55
CA ASP A 178 1.77 -14.62 -22.24
C ASP A 178 0.72 -15.29 -21.32
N ASP A 179 0.84 -15.09 -20.00
CA ASP A 179 -0.13 -15.56 -19.01
C ASP A 179 -1.44 -14.77 -19.06
N SER A 180 -2.49 -15.29 -18.41
CA SER A 180 -3.78 -14.59 -18.34
C SER A 180 -3.84 -13.50 -17.27
N ILE A 181 -2.87 -13.52 -16.36
CA ILE A 181 -2.70 -12.59 -15.25
C ILE A 181 -1.23 -12.15 -15.24
N TYR A 182 -0.99 -10.84 -15.19
CA TYR A 182 0.35 -10.26 -15.06
C TYR A 182 0.41 -9.36 -13.83
N VAL A 183 1.26 -9.72 -12.85
CA VAL A 183 1.42 -8.95 -11.61
C VAL A 183 2.50 -7.89 -11.81
N ILE A 184 2.15 -6.63 -11.60
CA ILE A 184 3.11 -5.51 -11.68
C ILE A 184 4.09 -5.59 -10.50
N PRO A 185 5.40 -5.72 -10.73
CA PRO A 185 6.34 -5.97 -9.65
C PRO A 185 6.62 -4.72 -8.82
N ASN A 186 6.99 -4.93 -7.54
CA ASN A 186 7.45 -3.89 -6.61
C ASN A 186 6.42 -2.78 -6.33
N VAL A 187 5.13 -3.07 -6.52
CA VAL A 187 4.03 -2.18 -6.11
C VAL A 187 3.68 -2.46 -4.65
N ARG A 188 3.58 -1.41 -3.83
CA ARG A 188 3.16 -1.50 -2.43
C ARG A 188 1.65 -1.30 -2.29
N GLY A 189 1.08 -1.87 -1.23
CA GLY A 189 -0.36 -1.84 -0.95
C GLY A 189 -1.01 -3.15 -1.40
N ALA A 190 -2.10 -3.05 -2.14
CA ALA A 190 -2.67 -4.15 -2.91
C ALA A 190 -1.79 -4.47 -4.12
N ASP A 191 -1.76 -5.74 -4.52
CA ASP A 191 -1.10 -6.16 -5.75
C ASP A 191 -1.83 -5.55 -6.95
N LEU A 192 -1.08 -4.95 -7.88
CA LEU A 192 -1.64 -4.45 -9.13
C LEU A 192 -1.51 -5.55 -10.19
N MET A 193 -2.63 -5.99 -10.73
CA MET A 193 -2.69 -7.12 -11.66
C MET A 193 -3.37 -6.69 -12.96
N LEU A 194 -2.77 -7.02 -14.09
CA LEU A 194 -3.45 -6.98 -15.38
C LEU A 194 -4.13 -8.33 -15.59
N ASP A 195 -5.37 -8.33 -16.06
CA ASP A 195 -6.16 -9.53 -16.25
C ASP A 195 -6.86 -9.51 -17.61
N ASP A 196 -6.54 -10.48 -18.48
CA ASP A 196 -7.19 -10.60 -19.80
C ASP A 196 -8.19 -11.75 -19.88
N ASN A 197 -8.43 -12.49 -18.79
CA ASN A 197 -9.35 -13.64 -18.75
C ASN A 197 -10.75 -13.25 -19.24
N ARG A 198 -11.23 -12.09 -18.81
CA ARG A 198 -12.57 -11.58 -19.18
C ARG A 198 -12.63 -11.31 -20.68
N ALA A 199 -11.59 -10.71 -21.24
CA ALA A 199 -11.49 -10.48 -22.68
C ALA A 199 -11.44 -11.80 -23.45
N ARG A 200 -10.64 -12.78 -22.99
CA ARG A 200 -10.54 -14.13 -23.57
C ARG A 200 -11.88 -14.89 -23.53
N ARG A 201 -12.71 -14.66 -22.51
CA ARG A 201 -14.05 -15.27 -22.35
C ARG A 201 -15.19 -14.47 -22.99
N GLY A 202 -14.93 -13.29 -23.54
CA GLY A 202 -15.97 -12.42 -24.10
C GLY A 202 -16.90 -11.81 -23.04
N GLU A 203 -16.44 -11.71 -21.80
CA GLU A 203 -17.16 -11.13 -20.67
C GLU A 203 -17.06 -9.60 -20.70
N THR A 204 -18.13 -8.91 -20.32
CA THR A 204 -18.23 -7.43 -20.36
C THR A 204 -18.25 -6.77 -18.98
N PHE A 205 -18.23 -7.57 -17.91
CA PHE A 205 -18.21 -7.05 -16.54
C PHE A 205 -16.78 -6.87 -16.03
N GLU A 206 -16.62 -6.03 -15.02
CA GLU A 206 -15.34 -5.78 -14.35
C GLU A 206 -15.43 -6.17 -12.87
N ILE A 207 -14.32 -6.65 -12.33
CA ILE A 207 -14.13 -6.94 -10.91
C ILE A 207 -12.89 -6.16 -10.51
N PRO A 208 -13.01 -4.89 -10.10
CA PRO A 208 -11.86 -4.00 -9.90
C PRO A 208 -10.94 -4.42 -8.74
N LEU A 209 -11.46 -5.13 -7.74
CA LEU A 209 -10.69 -5.48 -6.55
C LEU A 209 -11.06 -6.84 -5.96
N MET A 210 -10.11 -7.35 -5.15
CA MET A 210 -10.22 -8.56 -4.36
C MET A 210 -9.93 -8.25 -2.89
N PHE A 211 -10.79 -8.76 -2.00
CA PHE A 211 -10.51 -8.86 -0.58
C PHE A 211 -9.98 -10.25 -0.22
N ASP A 212 -9.07 -10.32 0.74
CA ASP A 212 -8.55 -11.58 1.26
C ASP A 212 -9.50 -12.17 2.30
N CYS A 213 -9.53 -13.50 2.40
CA CYS A 213 -10.12 -14.23 3.51
C CYS A 213 -9.25 -15.43 3.88
N THR A 214 -9.36 -15.90 5.12
CA THR A 214 -8.64 -17.10 5.58
C THR A 214 -9.43 -18.38 5.38
N ASP A 215 -10.74 -18.27 5.26
CA ASP A 215 -11.67 -19.38 5.05
C ASP A 215 -12.78 -18.93 4.11
N ILE A 216 -12.73 -19.46 2.88
CA ILE A 216 -13.64 -19.09 1.80
C ILE A 216 -15.07 -19.53 2.09
N ASP A 217 -15.26 -20.66 2.78
CA ASP A 217 -16.59 -21.17 3.12
C ASP A 217 -17.22 -20.33 4.24
N ALA A 218 -16.42 -19.94 5.24
CA ALA A 218 -16.85 -19.01 6.28
C ALA A 218 -17.19 -17.63 5.69
N ALA A 219 -16.34 -17.11 4.77
CA ALA A 219 -16.59 -15.85 4.08
C ALA A 219 -17.87 -15.87 3.25
N TYR A 220 -18.11 -16.96 2.53
CA TYR A 220 -19.32 -17.14 1.75
C TYR A 220 -20.57 -17.22 2.65
N ALA A 221 -20.52 -17.99 3.73
CA ALA A 221 -21.62 -18.09 4.70
C ALA A 221 -21.89 -16.74 5.40
N HIS A 222 -20.85 -15.97 5.70
CA HIS A 222 -20.95 -14.63 6.28
C HIS A 222 -21.69 -13.67 5.34
N ALA A 223 -21.34 -13.67 4.05
CA ALA A 223 -22.03 -12.87 3.05
C ALA A 223 -23.49 -13.32 2.84
N ALA A 224 -23.72 -14.63 2.73
CA ALA A 224 -25.05 -15.20 2.55
C ALA A 224 -25.99 -14.92 3.73
N SER A 225 -25.50 -15.03 4.97
CA SER A 225 -26.30 -14.77 6.18
C SER A 225 -26.73 -13.31 6.33
N ARG A 226 -26.04 -12.38 5.64
CA ARG A 226 -26.37 -10.95 5.57
C ARG A 226 -27.19 -10.59 4.33
N GLY A 227 -27.58 -11.57 3.52
CA GLY A 227 -28.37 -11.32 2.30
C GLY A 227 -27.59 -10.58 1.21
N MET A 228 -26.25 -10.63 1.21
CA MET A 228 -25.45 -10.04 0.16
C MET A 228 -25.66 -10.79 -1.17
N SER A 229 -25.68 -10.05 -2.28
CA SER A 229 -25.94 -10.62 -3.61
C SER A 229 -24.72 -11.35 -4.14
N VAL A 230 -24.77 -12.69 -4.18
CA VAL A 230 -23.73 -13.51 -4.81
C VAL A 230 -23.88 -13.46 -6.32
N PHE A 231 -22.88 -12.89 -7.00
CA PHE A 231 -22.82 -12.83 -8.46
C PHE A 231 -22.29 -14.14 -9.05
N GLN A 232 -21.20 -14.67 -8.50
CA GLN A 232 -20.64 -15.97 -8.85
C GLN A 232 -20.40 -16.76 -7.55
N PRO A 233 -20.83 -18.04 -7.48
CA PRO A 233 -20.61 -18.89 -6.32
C PRO A 233 -19.12 -19.23 -6.17
N ILE A 234 -18.76 -19.97 -5.12
CA ILE A 234 -17.37 -20.36 -4.89
C ILE A 234 -16.85 -21.19 -6.05
N GLU A 235 -15.76 -20.74 -6.64
CA GLU A 235 -14.88 -21.48 -7.54
C GLU A 235 -13.61 -21.86 -6.79
N ARG A 236 -13.09 -23.07 -7.07
CA ARG A 236 -11.86 -23.58 -6.47
C ARG A 236 -10.93 -24.08 -7.56
N HIS A 237 -9.74 -23.47 -7.65
CA HIS A 237 -8.72 -23.73 -8.66
C HIS A 237 -7.37 -23.91 -7.97
N GLY A 238 -7.00 -25.16 -7.68
CA GLY A 238 -5.76 -25.46 -6.96
C GLY A 238 -5.76 -24.82 -5.57
N ASP A 239 -4.76 -23.99 -5.28
CA ASP A 239 -4.55 -23.29 -4.01
C ASP A 239 -5.35 -21.97 -3.90
N VAL A 240 -6.14 -21.63 -4.93
CA VAL A 240 -6.95 -20.41 -4.96
C VAL A 240 -8.43 -20.77 -4.94
N SER A 241 -9.18 -20.20 -4.01
CA SER A 241 -10.64 -20.30 -3.93
C SER A 241 -11.25 -18.91 -3.84
N PHE A 242 -12.25 -18.61 -4.66
CA PHE A 242 -12.87 -17.29 -4.68
C PHE A 242 -14.36 -17.34 -5.01
N PHE A 243 -15.09 -16.30 -4.61
CA PHE A 243 -16.44 -16.01 -5.09
C PHE A 243 -16.56 -14.51 -5.39
N THR A 244 -17.62 -14.10 -6.08
CA THR A 244 -17.85 -12.70 -6.43
C THR A 244 -19.18 -12.21 -5.89
N LEU A 245 -19.17 -11.08 -5.23
CA LEU A 245 -20.35 -10.38 -4.73
C LEU A 245 -20.70 -9.21 -5.65
N ARG A 246 -21.98 -8.86 -5.65
CA ARG A 246 -22.50 -7.63 -6.22
C ARG A 246 -22.94 -6.70 -5.09
N ASP A 247 -22.40 -5.49 -5.07
CA ASP A 247 -22.78 -4.46 -4.11
C ASP A 247 -24.13 -3.79 -4.49
N PRO A 248 -24.67 -2.90 -3.64
CA PRO A 248 -25.96 -2.24 -3.89
C PRO A 248 -26.00 -1.33 -5.14
N ASP A 249 -24.84 -0.89 -5.65
CA ASP A 249 -24.71 -0.06 -6.85
C ASP A 249 -24.39 -0.89 -8.10
N GLY A 250 -24.30 -2.22 -7.94
CA GLY A 250 -24.08 -3.16 -9.02
C GLY A 250 -22.60 -3.44 -9.31
N ASN A 251 -21.69 -2.86 -8.55
CA ASN A 251 -20.27 -3.15 -8.67
C ASN A 251 -19.98 -4.58 -8.23
N LEU A 252 -18.92 -5.17 -8.79
CA LEU A 252 -18.50 -6.52 -8.42
C LEU A 252 -17.23 -6.48 -7.58
N VAL A 253 -17.18 -7.29 -6.54
CA VAL A 253 -15.97 -7.47 -5.71
C VAL A 253 -15.69 -8.94 -5.50
N MET A 254 -14.43 -9.33 -5.61
CA MET A 254 -14.01 -10.71 -5.36
C MET A 254 -13.63 -10.88 -3.89
N VAL A 255 -14.00 -12.02 -3.31
CA VAL A 255 -13.46 -12.48 -2.03
C VAL A 255 -12.67 -13.73 -2.32
N CYS A 256 -11.41 -13.76 -1.89
CA CYS A 256 -10.46 -14.80 -2.25
C CYS A 256 -9.72 -15.34 -1.05
N GLN A 257 -9.53 -16.65 -1.04
CA GLN A 257 -8.58 -17.35 -0.22
C GLN A 257 -7.47 -17.87 -1.14
N SER A 258 -6.23 -17.47 -0.87
CA SER A 258 -5.05 -18.12 -1.42
C SER A 258 -4.36 -18.91 -0.30
N THR A 259 -4.04 -20.18 -0.56
CA THR A 259 -3.28 -21.03 0.37
C THR A 259 -1.78 -21.07 0.03
N GLU A 260 -1.30 -20.21 -0.86
CA GLU A 260 0.14 -20.08 -1.11
C GLU A 260 0.86 -19.47 0.10
N GLY A 261 1.50 -20.33 0.89
CA GLY A 261 2.33 -19.95 2.04
C GLY A 261 1.53 -19.48 3.25
N GLU A 262 1.57 -20.23 4.34
CA GLU A 262 0.89 -19.85 5.60
C GLU A 262 1.54 -18.64 6.30
N ILE A 263 2.77 -18.29 5.91
CA ILE A 263 3.49 -17.11 6.40
C ILE A 263 3.25 -15.97 5.39
N ASP A 264 2.38 -15.04 5.73
CA ASP A 264 1.99 -13.89 4.91
C ASP A 264 2.74 -12.59 5.26
N GLY A 265 3.73 -12.66 6.17
CA GLY A 265 4.55 -11.52 6.53
C GLY A 265 5.45 -11.73 7.75
N TYR A 266 6.04 -10.61 8.21
CA TYR A 266 6.82 -10.55 9.44
C TYR A 266 6.06 -9.75 10.49
N THR A 267 5.85 -10.33 11.67
CA THR A 267 5.19 -9.62 12.78
C THR A 267 6.14 -8.67 13.49
N LEU A 268 7.38 -9.12 13.74
CA LEU A 268 8.28 -8.46 14.67
C LEU A 268 9.74 -8.73 14.32
N VAL A 269 10.59 -7.69 14.41
CA VAL A 269 12.05 -7.80 14.45
C VAL A 269 12.49 -7.54 15.88
N GLN A 270 13.28 -8.45 16.45
CA GLN A 270 13.83 -8.31 17.81
C GLN A 270 15.30 -7.91 17.76
N LEU A 271 15.70 -6.89 18.52
CA LEU A 271 17.09 -6.48 18.72
C LEU A 271 17.44 -6.49 20.21
N PRO A 272 18.46 -7.24 20.63
CA PRO A 272 18.99 -7.12 21.99
C PRO A 272 19.69 -5.76 22.14
N VAL A 273 19.59 -5.13 23.31
CA VAL A 273 20.28 -3.87 23.63
C VAL A 273 20.85 -3.95 25.04
N THR A 274 21.91 -3.20 25.32
CA THR A 274 22.56 -3.18 26.64
C THR A 274 22.07 -2.03 27.53
N ASP A 275 21.44 -1.01 26.94
CA ASP A 275 20.79 0.10 27.62
C ASP A 275 19.51 0.46 26.86
N LEU A 276 18.36 -0.01 27.36
CA LEU A 276 17.09 0.15 26.65
C LEU A 276 16.68 1.61 26.54
N ARG A 277 16.94 2.44 27.55
CA ARG A 277 16.57 3.86 27.52
C ARG A 277 17.35 4.60 26.44
N ARG A 278 18.66 4.35 26.35
CA ARG A 278 19.52 4.91 25.30
C ARG A 278 19.07 4.45 23.92
N ALA A 279 18.76 3.15 23.77
CA ALA A 279 18.29 2.61 22.50
C ALA A 279 16.94 3.23 22.09
N VAL A 280 15.93 3.24 22.98
CA VAL A 280 14.61 3.83 22.70
C VAL A 280 14.74 5.30 22.29
N ALA A 281 15.57 6.10 22.97
CA ALA A 281 15.82 7.49 22.59
C ALA A 281 16.40 7.60 21.17
N PHE A 282 17.38 6.76 20.82
CA PHE A 282 17.96 6.75 19.47
C PHE A 282 16.93 6.39 18.39
N TYR A 283 16.20 5.28 18.55
CA TYR A 283 15.23 4.83 17.55
C TYR A 283 14.06 5.82 17.40
N THR A 284 13.61 6.47 18.47
CA THR A 284 12.50 7.43 18.41
C THR A 284 12.93 8.82 17.94
N GLU A 285 13.99 9.39 18.51
CA GLU A 285 14.41 10.77 18.23
C GLU A 285 15.25 10.90 16.95
N VAL A 286 16.13 9.92 16.69
CA VAL A 286 17.05 9.95 15.54
C VAL A 286 16.44 9.30 14.32
N LEU A 287 15.84 8.12 14.46
CA LEU A 287 15.25 7.40 13.32
C LEU A 287 13.79 7.80 13.07
N GLY A 288 13.04 8.17 14.11
CA GLY A 288 11.66 8.64 13.99
C GLY A 288 10.59 7.56 14.24
N PHE A 289 10.97 6.45 14.87
CA PHE A 289 10.01 5.47 15.38
C PHE A 289 9.14 6.08 16.49
N VAL A 290 8.01 5.45 16.77
CA VAL A 290 7.09 5.81 17.86
C VAL A 290 6.86 4.59 18.76
N PRO A 291 6.69 4.76 20.09
CA PRO A 291 6.29 3.67 20.96
C PRO A 291 4.93 3.11 20.54
N GLU A 292 4.80 1.78 20.50
CA GLU A 292 3.52 1.12 20.22
C GLU A 292 2.52 1.28 21.38
N HIS A 293 3.04 1.26 22.60
CA HIS A 293 2.27 1.41 23.84
C HIS A 293 2.87 2.53 24.69
N PRO A 294 2.68 3.82 24.31
CA PRO A 294 3.31 4.96 24.98
C PRO A 294 2.90 5.11 26.46
N GLU A 295 1.76 4.53 26.85
CA GLU A 295 1.27 4.48 28.22
C GLU A 295 2.03 3.49 29.11
N ARG A 296 2.75 2.52 28.53
CA ARG A 296 3.51 1.53 29.28
C ARG A 296 4.91 2.07 29.61
N PRO A 297 5.37 1.94 30.86
CA PRO A 297 6.73 2.36 31.21
C PRO A 297 7.76 1.51 30.46
N VAL A 298 8.86 2.13 30.04
CA VAL A 298 10.03 1.44 29.50
C VAL A 298 10.65 0.60 30.63
N ALA A 299 10.53 -0.73 30.52
CA ALA A 299 10.97 -1.72 31.50
C ALA A 299 12.13 -2.56 30.94
N GLU A 300 12.04 -3.88 30.92
CA GLU A 300 13.07 -4.77 30.32
C GLU A 300 12.97 -4.85 28.79
N HIS A 301 11.90 -4.27 28.21
CA HIS A 301 11.72 -4.20 26.76
C HIS A 301 10.87 -3.01 26.31
N ALA A 302 10.94 -2.70 25.02
CA ALA A 302 10.09 -1.71 24.36
C ALA A 302 9.67 -2.19 22.96
N PHE A 303 8.40 -1.96 22.61
CA PHE A 303 7.87 -2.17 21.27
C PHE A 303 7.74 -0.81 20.58
N LEU A 304 8.36 -0.68 19.41
CA LEU A 304 8.38 0.51 18.58
C LEU A 304 7.79 0.20 17.21
N ARG A 305 7.14 1.19 16.61
CA ARG A 305 6.65 1.13 15.23
C ARG A 305 7.18 2.30 14.41
N THR A 306 7.18 2.12 13.10
CA THR A 306 7.32 3.25 12.18
C THR A 306 6.17 4.23 12.43
N ARG A 307 6.37 5.53 12.20
CA ARG A 307 5.29 6.52 12.37
C ARG A 307 4.10 6.25 11.45
N SER A 308 4.37 5.62 10.32
CA SER A 308 3.38 5.14 9.37
C SER A 308 2.56 3.97 9.93
N GLY A 309 3.06 3.22 10.90
CA GLY A 309 2.43 1.98 11.37
C GLY A 309 2.65 0.78 10.43
N GLY A 310 3.25 1.01 9.25
CA GLY A 310 3.57 -0.03 8.28
C GLY A 310 4.81 -0.85 8.64
N GLY A 311 4.76 -2.15 8.31
CA GLY A 311 5.85 -3.12 8.52
C GLY A 311 5.80 -3.83 9.89
N PRO A 312 6.77 -4.74 10.15
CA PRO A 312 6.88 -5.40 11.45
C PRO A 312 7.15 -4.39 12.56
N GLY A 313 6.72 -4.72 13.78
CA GLY A 313 7.17 -3.99 14.97
C GLY A 313 8.67 -4.18 15.20
N LEU A 314 9.30 -3.22 15.88
CA LEU A 314 10.65 -3.35 16.39
C LEU A 314 10.59 -3.55 17.90
N HIS A 315 11.05 -4.70 18.37
CA HIS A 315 11.13 -5.02 19.79
C HIS A 315 12.58 -4.92 20.25
N LEU A 316 12.83 -3.92 21.09
CA LEU A 316 14.11 -3.74 21.78
C LEU A 316 14.03 -4.50 23.10
N LEU A 317 14.98 -5.40 23.35
CA LEU A 317 15.05 -6.23 24.55
C LEU A 317 16.35 -5.94 25.29
N GLU A 318 16.26 -5.45 26.53
CA GLU A 318 17.46 -5.25 27.35
C GLU A 318 18.05 -6.61 27.74
N VAL A 319 19.34 -6.80 27.52
CA VAL A 319 20.08 -8.02 27.85
C VAL A 319 21.39 -7.71 28.55
N ALA A 320 21.91 -8.65 29.33
CA ALA A 320 23.23 -8.49 29.94
C ALA A 320 24.33 -8.42 28.85
N GLU A 321 25.42 -7.70 29.13
CA GLU A 321 26.55 -7.57 28.20
C GLU A 321 27.13 -8.94 27.78
N SER A 322 27.10 -9.93 28.68
CA SER A 322 27.52 -11.30 28.39
C SER A 322 26.62 -12.06 27.41
N GLU A 323 25.37 -11.63 27.24
CA GLU A 323 24.36 -12.24 26.37
C GLU A 323 24.19 -11.46 25.05
N PHE A 324 24.74 -10.25 24.99
CA PHE A 324 24.60 -9.35 23.86
C PHE A 324 25.21 -9.93 22.57
N LYS A 325 24.46 -9.79 21.47
CA LYS A 325 24.89 -10.16 20.13
C LYS A 325 24.47 -9.09 19.13
N THR A 326 25.40 -8.66 18.29
CA THR A 326 25.11 -7.68 17.25
C THR A 326 24.26 -8.29 16.13
N GLY A 327 23.42 -7.45 15.51
CA GLY A 327 22.51 -7.82 14.42
C GLY A 327 23.17 -7.79 13.04
N HIS A 328 24.47 -8.08 12.96
CA HIS A 328 25.24 -8.02 11.73
C HIS A 328 26.31 -9.12 11.71
N TRP A 329 26.77 -9.50 10.53
CA TRP A 329 27.84 -10.51 10.36
C TRP A 329 28.96 -9.99 9.46
N SER A 330 29.93 -10.85 9.12
CA SER A 330 31.02 -10.49 8.22
C SER A 330 31.07 -11.41 7.00
N HIS A 331 31.36 -10.84 5.83
CA HIS A 331 31.61 -11.58 4.59
C HIS A 331 32.86 -10.99 3.91
N GLY A 332 33.89 -11.82 3.71
CA GLY A 332 35.17 -11.36 3.13
C GLY A 332 35.85 -10.25 3.94
N GLY A 333 35.69 -10.24 5.27
CA GLY A 333 36.26 -9.22 6.16
C GLY A 333 35.49 -7.90 6.21
N LYS A 334 34.34 -7.79 5.51
CA LYS A 334 33.48 -6.60 5.54
C LYS A 334 32.21 -6.87 6.34
N PRO A 335 31.72 -5.90 7.14
CA PRO A 335 30.49 -6.08 7.89
C PRO A 335 29.27 -6.05 6.96
N VAL A 336 28.27 -6.87 7.27
CA VAL A 336 27.01 -7.02 6.53
C VAL A 336 25.85 -6.85 7.50
N HIS A 337 24.97 -5.90 7.21
CA HIS A 337 23.79 -5.57 8.01
C HIS A 337 22.76 -6.70 7.96
N GLY A 338 22.10 -6.99 9.09
CA GLY A 338 20.94 -7.89 9.14
C GLY A 338 19.59 -7.20 9.09
N LEU A 339 19.55 -5.88 9.31
CA LEU A 339 18.33 -5.07 9.22
C LEU A 339 18.51 -3.97 8.18
N GLU A 340 17.60 -3.94 7.20
CA GLU A 340 17.47 -2.87 6.23
C GLU A 340 16.11 -2.18 6.38
N LEU A 341 16.12 -0.86 6.55
CA LEU A 341 14.93 -0.04 6.66
C LEU A 341 14.73 0.81 5.41
N HIS A 342 13.52 1.31 5.20
CA HIS A 342 13.22 2.24 4.12
C HIS A 342 13.07 3.68 4.64
N SER A 343 13.57 4.67 3.89
CA SER A 343 13.35 6.09 4.15
C SER A 343 12.91 6.81 2.87
N ARG A 344 11.97 7.75 3.02
CA ARG A 344 11.60 8.70 1.96
C ARG A 344 12.63 9.82 1.77
N ASP A 345 13.46 10.08 2.79
CA ASP A 345 14.48 11.13 2.76
C ASP A 345 15.74 10.72 3.55
N ILE A 346 16.67 10.06 2.86
CA ILE A 346 17.99 9.72 3.38
C ILE A 346 18.83 10.96 3.68
N ARG A 347 18.61 12.10 3.02
CA ARG A 347 19.43 13.30 3.26
C ARG A 347 19.12 13.90 4.63
N SER A 348 17.83 14.04 4.95
CA SER A 348 17.41 14.52 6.28
C SER A 348 17.74 13.50 7.37
N LEU A 349 17.61 12.20 7.09
CA LEU A 349 18.06 11.15 8.02
C LEU A 349 19.57 11.24 8.29
N HIS A 350 20.40 11.38 7.24
CA HIS A 350 21.85 11.48 7.38
C HIS A 350 22.26 12.67 8.25
N LYS A 351 21.61 13.83 8.08
CA LYS A 351 21.84 15.00 8.96
C LYS A 351 21.49 14.71 10.42
N ARG A 352 20.39 13.98 10.70
CA ARG A 352 20.03 13.56 12.07
C ARG A 352 21.05 12.60 12.66
N LEU A 353 21.52 11.62 11.89
CA LEU A 353 22.56 10.67 12.29
C LEU A 353 23.86 11.38 12.68
N LEU A 354 24.33 12.31 11.83
CA LEU A 354 25.51 13.12 12.11
C LEU A 354 25.35 13.96 13.38
N LYS A 355 24.19 14.63 13.54
CA LYS A 355 23.90 15.45 14.73
C LYS A 355 23.86 14.61 16.02
N ALA A 356 23.39 13.36 15.93
CA ALA A 356 23.34 12.42 17.05
C ALA A 356 24.70 11.76 17.36
N GLY A 357 25.73 12.00 16.54
CA GLY A 357 27.04 11.37 16.71
C GLY A 357 27.06 9.87 16.37
N ALA A 358 26.12 9.39 15.55
CA ALA A 358 26.07 7.99 15.14
C ALA A 358 27.32 7.61 14.33
N ARG A 359 27.85 6.39 14.55
CA ARG A 359 28.97 5.87 13.75
C ARG A 359 28.47 5.49 12.37
N ILE A 360 28.79 6.30 11.36
CA ILE A 360 28.47 6.01 9.96
C ILE A 360 29.56 5.09 9.38
N GLU A 361 29.16 3.96 8.79
CA GLU A 361 30.08 2.99 8.18
C GLU A 361 30.70 3.56 6.90
N ALA A 362 29.90 4.25 6.08
CA ALA A 362 30.34 4.96 4.89
C ALA A 362 29.37 6.09 4.55
N GLU A 363 29.88 7.14 3.88
CA GLU A 363 29.06 8.22 3.33
C GLU A 363 27.91 7.65 2.47
N PRO A 364 26.73 8.30 2.46
CA PRO A 364 25.61 7.83 1.66
C PRO A 364 25.98 7.63 0.20
N TYR A 365 25.68 6.45 -0.34
CA TYR A 365 26.05 6.05 -1.69
C TYR A 365 24.83 5.65 -2.51
N PHE A 366 25.01 5.55 -3.82
CA PHE A 366 23.97 5.18 -4.76
C PHE A 366 24.31 3.86 -5.45
N VAL A 367 23.34 2.95 -5.53
CA VAL A 367 23.46 1.70 -6.27
C VAL A 367 22.35 1.66 -7.30
N GLU A 368 22.71 1.58 -8.58
CA GLU A 368 21.74 1.41 -9.66
C GLU A 368 21.34 -0.08 -9.79
N PRO A 369 20.05 -0.44 -9.92
CA PRO A 369 18.86 0.42 -9.95
C PRO A 369 18.18 0.64 -8.58
N CYS A 370 18.80 0.21 -7.49
CA CYS A 370 18.13 0.06 -6.19
C CYS A 370 17.94 1.36 -5.39
N GLY A 371 18.68 2.42 -5.71
CA GLY A 371 18.52 3.74 -5.09
C GLY A 371 19.66 4.16 -4.16
N ARG A 372 19.36 5.03 -3.20
CA ARG A 372 20.34 5.56 -2.23
C ARG A 372 20.39 4.72 -0.97
N TYR A 373 21.56 4.65 -0.35
CA TYR A 373 21.81 3.87 0.85
C TYR A 373 22.62 4.68 1.86
N VAL A 374 22.36 4.45 3.15
CA VAL A 374 23.23 4.85 4.25
C VAL A 374 23.37 3.68 5.23
N LYS A 375 24.60 3.42 5.68
CA LYS A 375 24.88 2.39 6.69
C LYS A 375 25.48 3.02 7.92
N PHE A 376 24.96 2.69 9.09
CA PHE A 376 25.41 3.25 10.36
C PHE A 376 25.19 2.24 11.48
N TYR A 377 25.88 2.47 12.59
CA TYR A 377 25.67 1.70 13.81
C TYR A 377 24.76 2.45 14.77
N ASP A 378 23.85 1.72 15.39
CA ASP A 378 23.10 2.22 16.54
C ASP A 378 24.01 2.30 17.79
N PRO A 379 23.52 2.83 18.93
CA PRO A 379 24.32 2.99 20.14
C PRO A 379 24.88 1.68 20.71
N ASP A 380 24.25 0.54 20.40
CA ASP A 380 24.63 -0.78 20.89
C ASP A 380 25.53 -1.53 19.88
N GLY A 381 25.71 -1.00 18.67
CA GLY A 381 26.62 -1.55 17.66
C GLY A 381 25.95 -2.49 16.66
N HIS A 382 24.63 -2.50 16.57
CA HIS A 382 23.95 -3.11 15.41
C HIS A 382 24.28 -2.31 14.17
N LEU A 383 24.65 -2.97 13.06
CA LEU A 383 24.83 -2.30 11.78
C LEU A 383 23.49 -2.29 11.05
N LEU A 384 22.93 -1.10 10.84
CA LEU A 384 21.69 -0.90 10.09
C LEU A 384 22.01 -0.35 8.71
N CYS A 385 21.22 -0.78 7.74
CA CYS A 385 21.16 -0.17 6.42
C CYS A 385 19.83 0.56 6.26
N VAL A 386 19.86 1.71 5.61
CA VAL A 386 18.63 2.40 5.21
C VAL A 386 18.69 2.67 3.72
N ASN A 387 17.68 2.20 3.01
CA ASN A 387 17.48 2.41 1.58
C ASN A 387 16.42 3.51 1.34
N GLN A 388 16.67 4.34 0.33
CA GLN A 388 15.67 5.16 -0.32
C GLN A 388 15.60 4.67 -1.77
N GLY A 389 14.54 3.90 -2.05
CA GLY A 389 14.26 3.36 -3.37
C GLY A 389 14.15 4.47 -4.41
N MET A 390 14.40 4.12 -5.68
CA MET A 390 14.17 5.02 -6.81
C MET A 390 12.70 5.35 -6.97
#